data_AF-A0A960MUF4-F1
#
_entry.id   AF-A0A960MUF4-F1
#
_cell.length_a   1.000
_cell.length_b   1.000
_cell.length_c   1.000
_cell.angle_alpha   90.00
_cell.angle_beta   90.00
_cell.angle_gamma   90.00
#
_symmetry.space_group_name_H-M   'P 1'
#
loop_
_entity.id
_entity.type
_entity.pdbx_description
1 polymer ?
#
loop_
_entity_poly.entity_id
_entity_poly.type
_entity_poly.pdbx_seq_one_letter_code
_entity_poly.pdbx_strand_id
1 'polypeptide(L)'
;MTFSHRIPEIFWIPFQKATLIGALGMIVSCNDSDPISPENQFQQLLRDRPQMLFYQTLDGPKPLPEDFPLKKWALDLFRKNSNRGTPIIWDREDPWDGTPGSRSTFLENPIFFRLAGTYTGLDGRRRARSAEDLWWRLVYGLRINEYRTVEEDLYRKAATREISKAEFIKRLTSIQHENMAKCLEIVETIWLPWAVQNKSLSIPSSKIWDEFEPNFEIWFNGLNGDEPYPFKIFGDFYELIDDRMMIESPWRKSLIDAYDKIDTTSVSGGYFSPLKEPLEMKKSFEAKLFDYSASQSKQ
;
A
#
# COMPACT_ATOMS: atom_id res chain seq x y z
N MET A 1 38.46 -6.70 -2.28
CA MET A 1 37.20 -7.13 -2.91
C MET A 1 36.35 -5.90 -3.12
N THR A 2 36.18 -5.45 -4.36
CA THR A 2 35.23 -4.39 -4.72
C THR A 2 33.85 -5.02 -4.87
N PHE A 3 32.96 -4.80 -3.90
CA PHE A 3 31.55 -5.15 -4.06
C PHE A 3 30.97 -4.21 -5.12
N SER A 4 30.56 -4.79 -6.25
CA SER A 4 29.80 -4.09 -7.28
C SER A 4 28.39 -3.86 -6.70
N HIS A 5 28.19 -2.77 -5.97
CA HIS A 5 26.89 -2.35 -5.44
C HIS A 5 25.99 -1.85 -6.58
N ARG A 6 25.67 -2.70 -7.56
CA ARG A 6 24.53 -2.43 -8.43
C ARG A 6 23.29 -2.60 -7.56
N ILE A 7 22.55 -1.52 -7.37
CA ILE A 7 21.21 -1.61 -6.78
C ILE A 7 20.37 -2.45 -7.75
N PRO A 8 19.59 -3.45 -7.29
CA PRO A 8 18.79 -4.25 -8.20
C PRO A 8 17.88 -3.32 -9.00
N GLU A 9 17.79 -3.54 -10.32
CA GLU A 9 16.93 -2.76 -11.23
C GLU A 9 15.45 -2.73 -10.82
N ILE A 10 15.08 -3.54 -9.83
CA ILE A 10 13.74 -3.69 -9.27
C ILE A 10 13.36 -2.52 -8.35
N PHE A 11 14.32 -1.70 -7.91
CA PHE A 11 14.10 -0.48 -7.11
C PHE A 11 14.03 0.80 -7.93
N TRP A 12 14.19 0.72 -9.27
CA TRP A 12 13.91 1.86 -10.14
C TRP A 12 12.41 2.14 -10.14
N ILE A 13 12.00 3.02 -9.23
CA ILE A 13 10.80 3.80 -9.39
C ILE A 13 11.19 5.04 -10.17
N PRO A 14 10.68 5.26 -11.40
CA PRO A 14 10.67 6.59 -11.97
C PRO A 14 9.67 7.41 -11.14
N PHE A 15 10.12 7.94 -10.00
CA PHE A 15 9.39 8.93 -9.20
C PHE A 15 9.34 10.30 -9.94
N GLN A 16 9.48 10.28 -11.27
CA GLN A 16 9.74 11.45 -12.09
C GLN A 16 8.41 12.02 -12.59
N LYS A 17 8.12 13.22 -12.09
CA LYS A 17 7.12 14.20 -12.56
C LYS A 17 5.64 13.87 -12.42
N ALA A 18 5.19 12.64 -12.63
CA ALA A 18 3.75 12.41 -12.75
C ALA A 18 3.01 12.23 -11.41
N THR A 19 3.70 12.20 -10.26
CA THR A 19 3.03 12.16 -8.94
C THR A 19 2.41 13.51 -8.60
N LEU A 20 3.05 14.62 -9.02
CA LEU A 20 2.52 15.96 -8.80
C LEU A 20 1.31 16.25 -9.71
N ILE A 21 1.32 15.73 -10.93
CA ILE A 21 0.21 15.89 -11.89
C ILE A 21 -0.93 14.90 -11.58
N GLY A 22 -0.60 13.68 -11.11
CA GLY A 22 -1.57 12.67 -10.71
C GLY A 22 -2.30 13.01 -9.39
N ALA A 23 -1.60 13.62 -8.42
CA ALA A 23 -2.19 14.07 -7.16
C ALA A 23 -3.22 15.21 -7.34
N LEU A 24 -3.11 15.99 -8.42
CA LEU A 24 -4.09 17.02 -8.76
C LEU A 24 -5.25 16.50 -9.65
N GLY A 25 -5.09 15.32 -10.26
CA GLY A 25 -6.04 14.78 -11.25
C GLY A 25 -7.00 13.70 -10.73
N MET A 26 -6.77 13.12 -9.55
CA MET A 26 -7.58 12.02 -9.01
C MET A 26 -8.48 12.46 -7.85
N ILE A 27 -9.40 13.39 -8.13
CA ILE A 27 -10.65 13.48 -7.36
C ILE A 27 -11.60 12.44 -7.97
N VAL A 28 -11.37 11.16 -7.68
CA VAL A 28 -12.41 10.15 -7.91
C VAL A 28 -13.42 10.34 -6.79
N SER A 29 -14.62 10.79 -7.17
CA SER A 29 -15.75 10.91 -6.28
C SER A 29 -16.13 9.52 -5.77
N CYS A 30 -15.59 9.13 -4.61
CA CYS A 30 -16.10 8.01 -3.81
C CYS A 30 -17.32 8.44 -2.98
N ASN A 31 -18.20 9.27 -3.56
CA ASN A 31 -19.48 9.58 -2.93
C ASN A 31 -20.45 8.43 -3.28
N ASP A 32 -20.93 7.74 -2.24
CA ASP A 32 -22.15 6.91 -2.20
C ASP A 32 -22.06 5.38 -2.45
N SER A 33 -20.89 4.75 -2.45
CA SER A 33 -20.81 3.28 -2.32
C SER A 33 -20.44 2.87 -0.90
N ASP A 34 -21.22 1.98 -0.28
CA ASP A 34 -20.87 1.33 0.99
C ASP A 34 -19.40 0.89 0.98
N PRO A 35 -18.64 1.09 2.07
CA PRO A 35 -17.23 0.73 2.11
C PRO A 35 -17.10 -0.76 1.79
N ILE A 36 -16.50 -1.04 0.63
CA ILE A 36 -16.27 -2.41 0.16
C ILE A 36 -15.45 -3.13 1.24
N SER A 37 -15.96 -4.25 1.75
CA SER A 37 -15.28 -4.99 2.82
C SER A 37 -13.85 -5.36 2.44
N PRO A 38 -12.92 -5.46 3.41
CA PRO A 38 -11.56 -5.94 3.18
C PRO A 38 -11.49 -7.25 2.37
N GLU A 39 -12.42 -8.17 2.63
CA GLU A 39 -12.56 -9.42 1.90
C GLU A 39 -12.91 -9.18 0.43
N ASN A 40 -13.88 -8.31 0.14
CA ASN A 40 -14.29 -8.01 -1.22
C ASN A 40 -13.19 -7.29 -2.01
N GLN A 41 -12.49 -6.34 -1.37
CA GLN A 41 -11.32 -5.68 -1.93
C GLN A 41 -10.23 -6.70 -2.31
N PHE A 42 -9.95 -7.64 -1.40
CA PHE A 42 -8.95 -8.66 -1.64
C PHE A 42 -9.36 -9.67 -2.72
N GLN A 43 -10.64 -10.06 -2.78
CA GLN A 43 -11.15 -10.92 -3.85
C GLN A 43 -11.10 -10.22 -5.21
N GLN A 44 -11.38 -8.91 -5.24
CA GLN A 44 -11.27 -8.11 -6.45
C GLN A 44 -9.81 -8.03 -6.93
N LEU A 45 -8.84 -7.85 -6.01
CA LEU A 45 -7.41 -7.94 -6.33
C LEU A 45 -7.04 -9.27 -7.00
N LEU A 46 -7.48 -10.40 -6.44
CA LEU A 46 -7.19 -11.72 -7.01
C LEU A 46 -7.87 -11.93 -8.38
N ARG A 47 -9.05 -11.34 -8.60
CA ARG A 47 -9.74 -11.35 -9.89
C ARG A 47 -8.98 -10.53 -10.94
N ASP A 48 -8.49 -9.36 -10.55
CA ASP A 48 -7.79 -8.43 -11.45
C ASP A 48 -6.34 -8.84 -11.70
N ARG A 49 -5.75 -9.67 -10.82
CA ARG A 49 -4.40 -10.23 -10.93
C ARG A 49 -4.45 -11.76 -10.82
N PRO A 50 -5.06 -12.47 -11.81
CA PRO A 50 -5.30 -13.90 -11.74
C PRO A 50 -4.01 -14.74 -11.66
N GLN A 51 -2.86 -14.20 -12.04
CA GLN A 51 -1.56 -14.84 -11.84
C GLN A 51 -1.29 -15.12 -10.36
N MET A 52 -1.81 -14.28 -9.46
CA MET A 52 -1.69 -14.46 -8.02
C MET A 52 -2.49 -15.64 -7.48
N LEU A 53 -3.33 -16.29 -8.29
CA LEU A 53 -4.10 -17.48 -7.88
C LEU A 53 -3.33 -18.80 -8.07
N PHE A 54 -2.13 -18.75 -8.68
CA PHE A 54 -1.35 -19.93 -9.01
C PHE A 54 0.08 -19.80 -8.51
N TYR A 55 0.73 -20.93 -8.25
CA TYR A 55 2.16 -21.02 -7.96
C TYR A 55 2.80 -22.07 -8.86
N GLN A 56 4.08 -21.93 -9.15
CA GLN A 56 4.79 -22.80 -10.07
C GLN A 56 5.40 -23.98 -9.32
N THR A 57 5.28 -25.19 -9.88
CA THR A 57 6.01 -26.39 -9.43
C THR A 57 6.74 -27.04 -10.60
N LEU A 58 7.53 -28.08 -10.33
CA LEU A 58 8.14 -28.91 -11.38
C LEU A 58 7.09 -29.58 -12.28
N ASP A 59 5.89 -29.86 -11.75
CA ASP A 59 4.80 -30.51 -12.48
C ASP A 59 3.93 -29.49 -13.26
N GLY A 60 4.26 -28.20 -13.21
CA GLY A 60 3.45 -27.13 -13.77
C GLY A 60 2.81 -26.20 -12.71
N PRO A 61 1.97 -25.25 -13.16
CA PRO A 61 1.26 -24.34 -12.27
C PRO A 61 0.20 -25.09 -11.45
N LYS A 62 0.16 -24.82 -10.14
CA LYS A 62 -0.84 -25.35 -9.20
C LYS A 62 -1.64 -24.19 -8.60
N PRO A 63 -2.94 -24.37 -8.35
CA PRO A 63 -3.74 -23.34 -7.69
C PRO A 63 -3.23 -23.12 -6.26
N LEU A 64 -3.22 -21.86 -5.80
CA LEU A 64 -2.92 -21.56 -4.41
C LEU A 64 -3.96 -22.18 -3.49
N PRO A 65 -3.54 -22.81 -2.39
CA PRO A 65 -4.47 -23.37 -1.43
C PRO A 65 -5.22 -22.23 -0.70
N GLU A 66 -6.42 -22.52 -0.19
CA GLU A 66 -7.24 -21.51 0.48
C GLU A 66 -6.56 -20.92 1.72
N ASP A 67 -5.79 -21.76 2.42
CA ASP A 67 -5.03 -21.45 3.62
C ASP A 67 -3.63 -20.87 3.33
N PHE A 68 -3.38 -20.41 2.10
CA PHE A 68 -2.10 -19.80 1.73
C PHE A 68 -1.70 -18.69 2.72
N PRO A 69 -0.57 -18.83 3.44
CA PRO A 69 -0.26 -17.95 4.56
C PRO A 69 -0.14 -16.46 4.20
N LEU A 70 0.42 -16.13 3.03
CA LEU A 70 0.53 -14.74 2.57
C LEU A 70 -0.81 -14.12 2.20
N LYS A 71 -1.76 -14.93 1.71
CA LYS A 71 -3.15 -14.49 1.49
C LYS A 71 -3.80 -14.09 2.81
N LYS A 72 -3.67 -14.92 3.85
CA LYS A 72 -4.20 -14.61 5.19
C LYS A 72 -3.55 -13.35 5.77
N TRP A 73 -2.23 -13.27 5.71
CA TRP A 73 -1.46 -12.12 6.17
C TRP A 73 -1.89 -10.81 5.48
N ALA A 74 -2.02 -10.82 4.15
CA ALA A 74 -2.39 -9.64 3.39
C ALA A 74 -3.82 -9.19 3.74
N LEU A 75 -4.77 -10.14 3.82
CA LEU A 75 -6.15 -9.85 4.22
C LEU A 75 -6.24 -9.24 5.63
N ASP A 76 -5.45 -9.74 6.58
CA ASP A 76 -5.39 -9.19 7.93
C ASP A 76 -4.86 -7.74 7.95
N LEU A 77 -3.94 -7.38 7.05
CA LEU A 77 -3.53 -5.98 6.86
C LEU A 77 -4.63 -5.10 6.26
N PHE A 78 -5.37 -5.58 5.25
CA PHE A 78 -6.53 -4.84 4.73
C PHE A 78 -7.54 -4.54 5.85
N ARG A 79 -7.83 -5.54 6.71
CA ARG A 79 -8.71 -5.38 7.89
C ARG A 79 -8.15 -4.39 8.90
N LYS A 80 -6.88 -4.54 9.28
CA LYS A 80 -6.21 -3.67 10.26
C LYS A 80 -6.22 -2.20 9.84
N ASN A 81 -5.96 -1.90 8.56
CA ASN A 81 -5.96 -0.53 8.05
C ASN A 81 -7.38 0.06 7.98
N SER A 82 -8.36 -0.74 7.55
CA SER A 82 -9.77 -0.34 7.56
C SER A 82 -10.25 0.02 8.96
N ASN A 83 -9.90 -0.78 9.97
CA ASN A 83 -10.25 -0.54 11.38
C ASN A 83 -9.56 0.70 11.98
N ARG A 84 -8.48 1.19 11.37
CA ARG A 84 -7.74 2.39 11.80
C ARG A 84 -8.21 3.67 11.09
N GLY A 85 -9.27 3.60 10.28
CA GLY A 85 -9.81 4.75 9.55
C GLY A 85 -9.01 5.15 8.31
N THR A 86 -8.08 4.29 7.87
CA THR A 86 -7.25 4.50 6.69
C THR A 86 -7.38 3.31 5.72
N PRO A 87 -8.59 3.07 5.18
CA PRO A 87 -8.83 1.91 4.32
C PRO A 87 -7.89 1.90 3.12
N ILE A 88 -7.34 0.71 2.84
CA ILE A 88 -6.61 0.43 1.61
C ILE A 88 -7.63 -0.02 0.58
N ILE A 89 -7.73 0.72 -0.51
CA ILE A 89 -8.59 0.44 -1.65
C ILE A 89 -7.72 -0.10 -2.78
N TRP A 90 -8.02 -1.30 -3.22
CA TRP A 90 -7.44 -1.88 -4.42
C TRP A 90 -7.91 -1.10 -5.65
N ASP A 91 -6.96 -0.68 -6.46
CA ASP A 91 -7.19 -0.09 -7.77
C ASP A 91 -6.65 -1.04 -8.85
N ARG A 92 -7.53 -1.43 -9.76
CA ARG A 92 -7.27 -2.42 -10.81
C ARG A 92 -6.25 -1.96 -11.84
N GLU A 93 -6.02 -0.66 -11.97
CA GLU A 93 -5.16 -0.09 -13.00
C GLU A 93 -3.67 -0.37 -12.70
N ASP A 94 -2.86 -0.46 -13.75
CA ASP A 94 -1.40 -0.50 -13.58
C ASP A 94 -0.90 0.87 -13.08
N PRO A 95 0.19 0.94 -12.28
CA PRO A 95 0.82 2.20 -11.92
C PRO A 95 1.20 3.03 -13.16
N TRP A 96 0.79 4.31 -13.20
CA TRP A 96 0.99 5.19 -14.34
C TRP A 96 2.45 5.61 -14.55
N ASP A 97 3.27 5.55 -13.49
CA ASP A 97 4.71 5.81 -13.52
C ASP A 97 5.52 4.64 -14.07
N GLY A 98 4.86 3.54 -14.46
CA GLY A 98 5.50 2.30 -14.87
C GLY A 98 6.17 1.58 -13.71
N THR A 99 5.93 2.02 -12.46
CA THR A 99 6.42 1.29 -11.31
C THR A 99 5.76 -0.08 -11.24
N PRO A 100 6.43 -1.06 -10.65
CA PRO A 100 5.80 -2.35 -10.50
C PRO A 100 4.66 -2.40 -9.47
N GLY A 101 4.60 -1.42 -8.57
CA GLY A 101 3.55 -1.25 -7.58
C GLY A 101 3.60 0.17 -7.04
N SER A 102 2.43 0.78 -6.90
CA SER A 102 2.30 2.16 -6.40
C SER A 102 1.17 2.23 -5.40
N ARG A 103 1.30 3.12 -4.44
CA ARG A 103 0.18 3.60 -3.63
C ARG A 103 -0.07 5.07 -3.91
N SER A 104 -1.29 5.51 -3.65
CA SER A 104 -1.61 6.92 -3.57
C SER A 104 -0.70 7.65 -2.59
N THR A 105 -0.63 8.96 -2.74
CA THR A 105 0.18 9.78 -1.84
C THR A 105 -0.33 9.66 -0.41
N PHE A 106 0.54 9.93 0.57
CA PHE A 106 0.17 9.93 1.99
C PHE A 106 -0.95 10.93 2.32
N LEU A 107 -1.18 11.91 1.45
CA LEU A 107 -2.23 12.92 1.56
C LEU A 107 -3.63 12.38 1.23
N GLU A 108 -3.72 11.19 0.62
CA GLU A 108 -4.99 10.58 0.23
C GLU A 108 -5.54 9.67 1.34
N ASN A 109 -6.84 9.78 1.58
CA ASN A 109 -7.62 8.83 2.38
C ASN A 109 -8.98 8.63 1.67
N PRO A 110 -9.28 7.43 1.13
CA PRO A 110 -8.56 6.16 1.24
C PRO A 110 -7.17 6.13 0.59
N ILE A 111 -6.40 5.10 0.91
CA ILE A 111 -5.15 4.80 0.19
C ILE A 111 -5.47 3.91 -0.99
N PHE A 112 -5.20 4.38 -2.22
CA PHE A 112 -5.32 3.55 -3.41
C PHE A 112 -4.05 2.73 -3.60
N PHE A 113 -4.18 1.44 -3.81
CA PHE A 113 -3.07 0.53 -4.03
C PHE A 113 -3.17 -0.11 -5.41
N ARG A 114 -2.12 0.00 -6.21
CA ARG A 114 -2.00 -0.56 -7.57
C ARG A 114 -0.81 -1.49 -7.66
N LEU A 115 -0.96 -2.57 -8.41
CA LEU A 115 0.12 -3.48 -8.77
C LEU A 115 0.18 -3.62 -10.28
N ALA A 116 1.34 -3.41 -10.88
CA ALA A 116 1.49 -3.65 -12.31
C ALA A 116 1.28 -5.14 -12.58
N GLY A 117 0.34 -5.53 -13.44
CA GLY A 117 0.18 -6.93 -13.86
C GLY A 117 1.26 -7.40 -14.83
N THR A 118 2.03 -6.46 -15.38
CA THR A 118 2.99 -6.70 -16.47
C THR A 118 4.27 -5.90 -16.28
N TYR A 119 5.30 -6.24 -17.06
CA TYR A 119 6.54 -5.48 -17.20
C TYR A 119 7.00 -5.48 -18.65
N THR A 120 7.78 -4.48 -19.04
CA THR A 120 8.45 -4.43 -20.33
C THR A 120 9.86 -5.00 -20.16
N GLY A 121 10.18 -6.10 -20.84
CA GLY A 121 11.53 -6.66 -20.78
C GLY A 121 12.52 -5.89 -21.64
N LEU A 122 13.80 -6.28 -21.56
CA LEU A 122 14.90 -5.62 -22.29
C LEU A 122 14.74 -5.63 -23.81
N ASP A 123 13.97 -6.58 -24.35
CA ASP A 123 13.61 -6.66 -25.77
C ASP A 123 12.39 -5.80 -26.14
N GLY A 124 11.93 -4.93 -25.25
CA GLY A 124 10.77 -4.07 -25.43
C GLY A 124 9.42 -4.81 -25.37
N ARG A 125 9.41 -6.13 -25.11
CA ARG A 125 8.16 -6.90 -25.08
C ARG A 125 7.51 -6.84 -23.70
N ARG A 126 6.20 -6.55 -23.71
CA ARG A 126 5.36 -6.64 -22.51
C ARG A 126 5.18 -8.12 -22.13
N ARG A 127 5.47 -8.45 -20.87
CA ARG A 127 5.34 -9.79 -20.29
C ARG A 127 4.47 -9.71 -19.04
N ALA A 128 3.70 -10.77 -18.78
CA ALA A 128 3.02 -10.92 -17.50
C ALA A 128 4.04 -11.08 -16.38
N ARG A 129 3.77 -10.47 -15.23
CA ARG A 129 4.54 -10.76 -14.02
C ARG A 129 4.16 -12.14 -13.50
N SER A 130 5.13 -12.79 -12.88
CA SER A 130 4.90 -14.07 -12.23
C SER A 130 4.13 -13.87 -10.92
N ALA A 131 3.56 -14.95 -10.37
CA ALA A 131 2.83 -14.90 -9.11
C ALA A 131 3.73 -14.38 -7.98
N GLU A 132 4.98 -14.80 -7.97
CA GLU A 132 6.00 -14.45 -6.99
C GLU A 132 6.27 -12.95 -6.99
N ASP A 133 6.47 -12.38 -8.18
CA ASP A 133 6.78 -10.97 -8.32
C ASP A 133 5.57 -10.12 -7.87
N LEU A 134 4.35 -10.56 -8.16
CA LEU A 134 3.13 -9.88 -7.71
C LEU A 134 2.92 -9.98 -6.19
N TRP A 135 3.06 -11.17 -5.61
CA TRP A 135 2.94 -11.37 -4.16
C TRP A 135 4.00 -10.60 -3.38
N TRP A 136 5.25 -10.58 -3.87
CA TRP A 136 6.32 -9.79 -3.29
C TRP A 136 5.98 -8.30 -3.26
N ARG A 137 5.49 -7.77 -4.38
CA ARG A 137 5.12 -6.35 -4.49
C ARG A 137 3.90 -6.01 -3.63
N LEU A 138 2.94 -6.92 -3.51
CA LEU A 138 1.84 -6.78 -2.57
C LEU A 138 2.35 -6.69 -1.13
N VAL A 139 3.23 -7.61 -0.72
CA VAL A 139 3.83 -7.62 0.63
C VAL A 139 4.55 -6.31 0.90
N TYR A 140 5.46 -5.91 -0.01
CA TYR A 140 6.20 -4.66 0.12
C TYR A 140 5.27 -3.45 0.24
N GLY A 141 4.27 -3.36 -0.64
CA GLY A 141 3.34 -2.24 -0.74
C GLY A 141 2.35 -2.13 0.42
N LEU A 142 1.86 -3.25 0.94
CA LEU A 142 1.04 -3.25 2.15
C LEU A 142 1.86 -2.94 3.40
N ARG A 143 3.12 -3.42 3.46
CA ARG A 143 3.99 -3.23 4.61
C ARG A 143 4.48 -1.80 4.75
N ILE A 144 4.86 -1.16 3.64
CA ILE A 144 5.30 0.25 3.67
C ILE A 144 4.19 1.17 4.20
N ASN A 145 2.92 0.74 4.10
CA ASN A 145 1.79 1.47 4.67
C ASN A 145 1.81 1.57 6.20
N GLU A 146 2.48 0.65 6.90
CA GLU A 146 2.64 0.75 8.34
C GLU A 146 3.54 1.93 8.77
N TYR A 147 4.38 2.43 7.86
CA TYR A 147 5.25 3.58 8.09
C TYR A 147 4.59 4.92 7.75
N ARG A 148 3.32 4.91 7.29
CA ARG A 148 2.61 6.10 6.82
C ARG A 148 2.71 7.27 7.79
N THR A 149 2.37 7.08 9.06
CA THR A 149 2.37 8.17 10.05
C THR A 149 3.77 8.75 10.26
N VAL A 150 4.81 7.93 10.16
CA VAL A 150 6.21 8.38 10.27
C VAL A 150 6.60 9.18 9.03
N GLU A 151 6.24 8.69 7.83
CA GLU A 151 6.47 9.42 6.59
C GLU A 151 5.72 10.77 6.58
N GLU A 152 4.45 10.80 7.00
CA GLU A 152 3.64 12.02 7.12
C GLU A 152 4.31 13.08 8.00
N ASP A 153 4.85 12.68 9.16
CA ASP A 153 5.58 13.58 10.04
C ASP A 153 6.87 14.09 9.38
N LEU A 154 7.60 13.24 8.65
CA LEU A 154 8.79 13.65 7.90
C LEU A 154 8.46 14.66 6.81
N TYR A 155 7.38 14.42 6.05
CA TYR A 155 6.92 15.36 5.03
C TYR A 155 6.48 16.69 5.64
N ARG A 156 5.74 16.66 6.75
CA ARG A 156 5.35 17.87 7.49
C ARG A 156 6.59 18.67 7.92
N LYS A 157 7.57 18.02 8.54
CA LYS A 157 8.82 18.65 8.99
C LYS A 157 9.66 19.18 7.83
N ALA A 158 9.66 18.49 6.70
CA ALA A 158 10.34 18.95 5.50
C ALA A 158 9.66 20.19 4.89
N ALA A 159 8.32 20.23 4.88
CA ALA A 159 7.54 21.37 4.40
C ALA A 159 7.83 22.64 5.22
N THR A 160 7.86 22.49 6.56
CA THR A 160 8.12 23.59 7.51
C THR A 160 9.61 23.89 7.68
N ARG A 161 10.49 23.16 6.97
CA ARG A 161 11.95 23.26 7.05
C ARG A 161 12.51 23.01 8.46
N GLU A 162 11.79 22.28 9.31
CA GLU A 162 12.23 21.84 10.64
C GLU A 162 13.41 20.83 10.58
N ILE A 163 13.52 20.08 9.48
CA ILE A 163 14.62 19.15 9.21
C ILE A 163 15.33 19.56 7.92
N SER A 164 16.63 19.27 7.83
CA SER A 164 17.40 19.56 6.61
C SER A 164 17.07 18.60 5.47
N LYS A 165 17.39 18.98 4.23
CA LYS A 165 17.29 18.11 3.04
C LYS A 165 18.01 16.79 3.23
N ALA A 166 19.25 16.83 3.73
CA ALA A 166 20.07 15.64 3.95
C ALA A 166 19.44 14.71 5.00
N GLU A 167 18.90 15.29 6.07
CA GLU A 167 18.20 14.54 7.11
C GLU A 167 16.91 13.90 6.59
N PHE A 168 16.11 14.65 5.81
CA PHE A 168 14.90 14.13 5.17
C PHE A 168 15.19 12.94 4.26
N ILE A 169 16.17 13.07 3.35
CA ILE A 169 16.61 11.99 2.45
C ILE A 169 17.04 10.78 3.28
N LYS A 170 17.89 10.97 4.29
CA LYS A 170 18.40 9.88 5.13
C LYS A 170 17.28 9.16 5.87
N ARG A 171 16.34 9.90 6.49
CA ARG A 171 15.23 9.32 7.26
C ARG A 171 14.23 8.58 6.37
N LEU A 172 13.84 9.13 5.22
CA LEU A 172 12.98 8.41 4.26
C LEU A 172 13.66 7.15 3.71
N THR A 173 14.95 7.23 3.40
CA THR A 173 15.70 6.05 2.92
C THR A 173 15.81 4.97 4.00
N SER A 174 15.96 5.37 5.27
CA SER A 174 15.95 4.45 6.41
C SER A 174 14.62 3.70 6.56
N ILE A 175 13.48 4.37 6.35
CA ILE A 175 12.16 3.71 6.37
C ILE A 175 12.08 2.61 5.30
N GLN A 176 12.57 2.88 4.09
CA GLN A 176 12.55 1.88 3.02
C GLN A 176 13.47 0.71 3.29
N HIS A 177 14.66 0.98 3.85
CA HIS A 177 15.59 -0.06 4.29
C HIS A 177 14.97 -0.97 5.34
N GLU A 178 14.33 -0.38 6.35
CA GLU A 178 13.62 -1.12 7.39
C GLU A 178 12.46 -1.93 6.81
N ASN A 179 11.70 -1.36 5.88
CA ASN A 179 10.64 -2.06 5.19
C ASN A 179 11.17 -3.27 4.41
N MET A 180 12.32 -3.14 3.73
CA MET A 180 12.99 -4.25 3.03
C MET A 180 13.39 -5.36 4.01
N ALA A 181 14.01 -5.00 5.13
CA ALA A 181 14.37 -5.96 6.19
C ALA A 181 13.14 -6.72 6.72
N LYS A 182 12.01 -6.03 6.90
CA LYS A 182 10.76 -6.66 7.35
C LYS A 182 10.10 -7.53 6.28
N CYS A 183 10.21 -7.15 5.02
CA CYS A 183 9.70 -7.99 3.92
C CYS A 183 10.55 -9.27 3.77
N LEU A 184 11.87 -9.18 4.00
CA LEU A 184 12.76 -10.33 4.12
C LEU A 184 12.32 -11.27 5.25
N GLU A 185 12.08 -10.73 6.44
CA GLU A 185 11.58 -11.50 7.59
C GLU A 185 10.29 -12.27 7.26
N ILE A 186 9.33 -11.63 6.55
CA ILE A 186 8.09 -12.29 6.09
C ILE A 186 8.41 -13.44 5.12
N VAL A 187 9.36 -13.26 4.21
CA VAL A 187 9.73 -14.34 3.29
C VAL A 187 10.37 -15.50 4.01
N GLU A 188 11.28 -15.24 4.94
CA GLU A 188 11.96 -16.28 5.71
C GLU A 188 11.00 -17.05 6.63
N THR A 189 10.07 -16.35 7.27
CA THR A 189 9.22 -16.93 8.31
C THR A 189 7.87 -17.45 7.79
N ILE A 190 7.37 -16.92 6.68
CA ILE A 190 6.04 -17.25 6.14
C ILE A 190 6.16 -17.92 4.77
N TRP A 191 6.85 -17.30 3.81
CA TRP A 191 6.84 -17.76 2.43
C TRP A 191 7.68 -19.02 2.23
N LEU A 192 8.97 -18.99 2.61
CA LEU A 192 9.91 -20.09 2.35
C LEU A 192 9.46 -21.41 2.99
N PRO A 193 8.99 -21.45 4.26
CA PRO A 193 8.49 -22.69 4.85
C PRO A 193 7.32 -23.29 4.06
N TRP A 194 6.36 -22.45 3.65
CA TRP A 194 5.23 -22.88 2.82
C TRP A 194 5.70 -23.36 1.44
N ALA A 195 6.63 -22.64 0.80
CA ALA A 195 7.13 -22.99 -0.53
C ALA A 195 7.84 -24.34 -0.53
N VAL A 196 8.69 -24.61 0.47
CA VAL A 196 9.36 -25.90 0.65
C VAL A 196 8.34 -27.02 0.84
N GLN A 197 7.38 -26.85 1.75
CA GLN A 197 6.35 -27.84 2.01
C GLN A 197 5.52 -28.19 0.77
N ASN A 198 5.23 -27.19 -0.08
CA ASN A 198 4.38 -27.33 -1.26
C ASN A 198 5.17 -27.59 -2.56
N LYS A 199 6.49 -27.82 -2.47
CA LYS A 199 7.41 -27.99 -3.62
C LYS A 199 7.28 -26.87 -4.65
N SER A 200 7.08 -25.67 -4.15
CA SER A 200 6.92 -24.48 -4.94
C SER A 200 8.28 -24.02 -5.46
N LEU A 201 8.37 -23.79 -6.77
CA LEU A 201 9.49 -23.09 -7.41
C LEU A 201 9.33 -21.56 -7.28
N SER A 202 8.20 -21.13 -6.72
CA SER A 202 7.80 -19.76 -6.50
C SER A 202 8.58 -19.12 -5.36
N ILE A 203 9.88 -18.92 -5.53
CA ILE A 203 10.71 -18.12 -4.62
C ILE A 203 10.87 -16.74 -5.28
N PRO A 204 10.60 -15.62 -4.57
CA PRO A 204 10.86 -14.30 -5.13
C PRO A 204 12.33 -14.23 -5.55
N SER A 205 12.60 -13.59 -6.70
CA SER A 205 13.91 -13.60 -7.36
C SER A 205 15.05 -13.40 -6.35
N SER A 206 15.98 -14.36 -6.30
CA SER A 206 17.10 -14.35 -5.34
C SER A 206 17.89 -13.05 -5.34
N LYS A 207 17.97 -12.39 -6.50
CA LYS A 207 18.67 -11.11 -6.68
C LYS A 207 18.22 -10.00 -5.72
N ILE A 208 16.95 -9.97 -5.31
CA ILE A 208 16.47 -8.94 -4.37
C ILE A 208 17.05 -9.19 -2.97
N TRP A 209 17.25 -10.46 -2.62
CA TRP A 209 17.75 -10.92 -1.33
C TRP A 209 19.26 -10.86 -1.25
N ASP A 210 19.92 -11.33 -2.31
CA ASP A 210 21.37 -11.47 -2.41
C ASP A 210 22.07 -10.09 -2.39
N GLU A 211 21.33 -9.02 -2.71
CA GLU A 211 21.82 -7.64 -2.78
C GLU A 211 21.37 -6.78 -1.58
N PHE A 212 20.63 -7.34 -0.61
CA PHE A 212 20.26 -6.61 0.60
C PHE A 212 21.45 -6.47 1.54
N GLU A 213 21.81 -5.23 1.88
CA GLU A 213 22.82 -4.92 2.89
C GLU A 213 22.12 -4.66 4.23
N PRO A 214 22.29 -5.52 5.27
CA PRO A 214 21.60 -5.36 6.55
C PRO A 214 21.97 -4.11 7.32
N ASN A 215 23.16 -3.56 7.10
CA ASN A 215 23.59 -2.33 7.75
C ASN A 215 23.14 -1.09 6.95
N PHE A 216 22.20 -0.34 7.51
CA PHE A 216 21.69 0.88 6.87
C PHE A 216 22.80 1.88 6.48
N GLU A 217 23.78 2.12 7.34
CA GLU A 217 24.83 3.11 7.04
C GLU A 217 25.75 2.63 5.92
N ILE A 218 26.08 1.33 5.87
CA ILE A 218 26.85 0.75 4.76
C ILE A 218 26.06 0.86 3.46
N TRP A 219 24.79 0.45 3.50
CA TRP A 219 23.89 0.52 2.35
C TRP A 219 23.76 1.96 1.85
N PHE A 220 23.36 2.89 2.71
CA PHE A 220 23.12 4.29 2.40
C PHE A 220 24.36 5.00 1.86
N ASN A 221 25.54 4.75 2.45
CA ASN A 221 26.79 5.32 1.95
C ASN A 221 27.20 4.73 0.60
N GLY A 222 26.81 3.47 0.32
CA GLY A 222 26.98 2.83 -0.98
C GLY A 222 26.06 3.37 -2.08
N LEU A 223 24.99 4.10 -1.73
CA LEU A 223 24.11 4.79 -2.69
C LEU A 223 24.74 6.06 -3.26
N ASN A 224 25.90 6.51 -2.74
CA ASN A 224 26.63 7.66 -3.26
C ASN A 224 27.29 7.31 -4.61
N GLY A 225 26.79 7.90 -5.69
CA GLY A 225 27.33 7.73 -7.04
C GLY A 225 26.62 8.63 -8.06
N ASP A 226 26.77 8.30 -9.35
CA ASP A 226 26.06 8.96 -10.47
C ASP A 226 24.55 8.65 -10.50
N GLU A 227 24.05 7.86 -9.55
CA GLU A 227 22.66 7.43 -9.53
C GLU A 227 21.72 8.50 -8.93
N PRO A 228 20.55 8.73 -9.54
CA PRO A 228 19.60 9.74 -9.06
C PRO A 228 18.85 9.33 -7.78
N TYR A 229 18.92 8.08 -7.34
CA TYR A 229 18.19 7.61 -6.16
C TYR A 229 19.15 7.31 -5.00
N PRO A 230 18.83 7.69 -3.74
CA PRO A 230 17.66 8.44 -3.28
C PRO A 230 17.81 9.96 -3.41
N PHE A 231 19.04 10.46 -3.64
CA PHE A 231 19.39 11.87 -3.45
C PHE A 231 18.69 12.84 -4.38
N LYS A 232 18.61 12.54 -5.69
CA LYS A 232 17.90 13.40 -6.64
C LYS A 232 16.40 13.29 -6.45
N ILE A 233 15.85 12.09 -6.28
CA ILE A 233 14.40 11.90 -6.17
C ILE A 233 13.84 12.54 -4.91
N PHE A 234 14.33 12.16 -3.73
CA PHE A 234 13.87 12.74 -2.47
C PHE A 234 14.36 14.19 -2.31
N GLY A 235 15.50 14.52 -2.91
CA GLY A 235 15.99 15.88 -2.93
C GLY A 235 15.10 16.82 -3.73
N ASP A 236 14.70 16.45 -4.95
CA ASP A 236 13.77 17.22 -5.77
C ASP A 236 12.42 17.36 -5.06
N PHE A 237 11.92 16.28 -4.44
CA PHE A 237 10.68 16.33 -3.67
C PHE A 237 10.76 17.28 -2.47
N TYR A 238 11.89 17.27 -1.75
CA TYR A 238 12.15 18.20 -0.65
C TYR A 238 12.15 19.68 -1.11
N GLU A 239 12.63 19.98 -2.32
CA GLU A 239 12.57 21.35 -2.84
C GLU A 239 11.14 21.76 -3.22
N LEU A 240 10.33 20.81 -3.71
CA LEU A 240 8.96 21.07 -4.16
C LEU A 240 7.95 21.16 -3.02
N ILE A 241 8.16 20.45 -1.91
CA ILE A 241 7.23 20.46 -0.79
C ILE A 241 7.25 21.81 -0.07
N ASP A 242 6.07 22.42 0.06
CA ASP A 242 5.85 23.62 0.87
C ASP A 242 4.67 23.41 1.85
N ASP A 243 4.55 24.32 2.81
CA ASP A 243 3.49 24.24 3.82
C ASP A 243 2.09 24.29 3.22
N ARG A 244 1.90 24.93 2.05
CA ARG A 244 0.60 25.02 1.38
C ARG A 244 0.20 23.67 0.78
N MET A 245 1.12 22.93 0.19
CA MET A 245 0.87 21.54 -0.24
C MET A 245 0.42 20.66 0.93
N MET A 246 0.89 20.93 2.14
CA MET A 246 0.48 20.22 3.34
C MET A 246 -0.82 20.76 3.95
N ILE A 247 -1.21 22.03 3.73
CA ILE A 247 -2.41 22.66 4.30
C ILE A 247 -3.64 22.49 3.38
N GLU A 248 -3.43 22.58 2.07
CA GLU A 248 -4.50 22.58 1.05
C GLU A 248 -4.99 21.19 0.64
N SER A 249 -4.45 20.11 1.22
CA SER A 249 -5.09 18.80 1.09
C SER A 249 -6.51 18.90 1.68
N PRO A 250 -7.58 18.72 0.88
CA PRO A 250 -8.97 18.89 1.34
C PRO A 250 -9.32 18.08 2.59
N TRP A 251 -8.56 17.01 2.84
CA TRP A 251 -8.71 16.11 3.97
C TRP A 251 -8.00 16.59 5.24
N ARG A 252 -6.93 17.41 5.16
CA ARG A 252 -6.26 17.90 6.37
C ARG A 252 -7.09 18.94 7.10
N LYS A 253 -7.87 19.76 6.38
CA LYS A 253 -8.89 20.62 7.01
C LYS A 253 -9.89 19.77 7.81
N SER A 254 -10.37 18.67 7.22
CA SER A 254 -11.29 17.74 7.90
C SER A 254 -10.65 16.95 9.06
N LEU A 255 -9.36 16.60 8.96
CA LEU A 255 -8.60 15.90 10.00
C LEU A 255 -8.23 16.84 11.16
N ILE A 256 -7.81 18.07 10.88
CA ILE A 256 -7.57 19.11 11.89
C ILE A 256 -8.89 19.46 12.57
N ASP A 257 -9.97 19.68 11.81
CA ASP A 257 -11.31 19.92 12.35
C ASP A 257 -11.84 18.73 13.18
N ALA A 258 -11.40 17.50 12.89
CA ALA A 258 -11.74 16.31 13.68
C ALA A 258 -10.86 16.16 14.93
N TYR A 259 -9.56 16.46 14.83
CA TYR A 259 -8.60 16.39 15.95
C TYR A 259 -8.86 17.50 16.98
N ASP A 260 -9.19 18.71 16.53
CA ASP A 260 -9.58 19.83 17.39
C ASP A 260 -10.97 19.64 18.03
N LYS A 261 -11.80 18.72 17.50
CA LYS A 261 -13.06 18.29 18.11
C LYS A 261 -12.90 17.11 19.07
N ILE A 262 -11.75 16.46 19.12
CA ILE A 262 -11.42 15.51 20.18
C ILE A 262 -11.00 16.35 21.38
N ASP A 263 -12.02 16.76 22.14
CA ASP A 263 -11.85 17.50 23.37
C ASP A 263 -11.00 16.68 24.35
N THR A 264 -9.75 17.08 24.58
CA THR A 264 -8.83 16.43 25.51
C THR A 264 -9.25 16.55 26.99
N THR A 265 -10.44 17.08 27.27
CA THR A 265 -10.98 17.30 28.63
C THR A 265 -11.88 16.19 29.19
N SER A 266 -11.97 15.01 28.57
CA SER A 266 -12.65 13.88 29.23
C SER A 266 -12.11 12.49 28.86
N VAL A 267 -10.91 12.17 29.34
CA VAL A 267 -10.57 10.76 29.64
C VAL A 267 -10.36 10.62 31.14
N SER A 268 -11.44 10.80 31.89
CA SER A 268 -11.57 10.26 33.24
C SER A 268 -12.85 9.45 33.32
N GLY A 269 -12.68 8.13 33.32
CA GLY A 269 -13.62 7.16 33.88
C GLY A 269 -14.98 7.00 33.19
N GLY A 270 -15.23 5.83 32.62
CA GLY A 270 -16.59 5.45 32.29
C GLY A 270 -16.70 4.22 31.42
N TYR A 271 -17.09 3.10 32.05
CA TYR A 271 -17.69 1.96 31.37
C TYR A 271 -18.76 2.41 30.37
N PHE A 272 -18.72 1.90 29.14
CA PHE A 272 -19.89 1.89 28.27
C PHE A 272 -20.34 0.45 28.00
N SER A 273 -21.47 0.12 28.64
CA SER A 273 -22.44 -0.92 28.25
C SER A 273 -23.66 -0.18 27.64
N PRO A 274 -24.51 -0.84 26.82
CA PRO A 274 -25.18 -0.21 25.69
C PRO A 274 -26.54 0.42 26.04
N LEU A 275 -26.88 1.53 25.38
CA LEU A 275 -28.26 2.02 25.21
C LEU A 275 -28.66 1.67 23.76
N LYS A 276 -29.55 0.71 23.50
CA LYS A 276 -31.02 0.79 23.56
C LYS A 276 -31.58 2.08 22.92
N GLU A 277 -31.76 2.06 21.60
CA GLU A 277 -33.07 1.97 20.93
C GLU A 277 -32.91 2.01 19.39
N PRO A 278 -33.35 0.96 18.67
CA PRO A 278 -33.95 1.19 17.36
C PRO A 278 -35.18 0.29 17.18
N LEU A 279 -36.37 0.77 17.55
CA LEU A 279 -37.63 0.06 17.24
C LEU A 279 -38.57 0.82 16.29
N GLU A 280 -38.34 2.12 16.07
CA GLU A 280 -39.18 2.94 15.20
C GLU A 280 -38.71 2.92 13.73
N MET A 281 -37.40 2.82 13.46
CA MET A 281 -36.87 2.75 12.08
C MET A 281 -37.18 1.45 11.35
N LYS A 282 -37.30 0.32 12.08
CA LYS A 282 -37.54 -0.99 11.46
C LYS A 282 -38.96 -1.11 10.86
N LYS A 283 -39.96 -0.49 11.49
CA LYS A 283 -41.34 -0.50 11.02
C LYS A 283 -41.58 0.34 9.76
N SER A 284 -40.81 1.43 9.60
CA SER A 284 -40.85 2.27 8.39
C SER A 284 -40.26 1.56 7.16
N PHE A 285 -39.28 0.68 7.38
CA PHE A 285 -38.60 -0.04 6.29
C PHE A 285 -39.38 -1.29 5.83
N GLU A 286 -39.99 -2.03 6.76
CA GLU A 286 -40.80 -3.22 6.42
C GLU A 286 -42.12 -2.86 5.71
N ALA A 287 -42.71 -1.69 6.00
CA ALA A 287 -43.89 -1.20 5.31
C ALA A 287 -43.62 -0.87 3.82
N LYS A 288 -42.42 -0.39 3.48
CA LYS A 288 -42.03 -0.07 2.10
C LYS A 288 -41.62 -1.28 1.26
N LEU A 289 -41.21 -2.38 1.91
CA LEU A 289 -40.84 -3.64 1.24
C LEU A 289 -42.07 -4.46 0.78
N PHE A 290 -43.21 -4.31 1.46
CA PHE A 290 -44.46 -4.99 1.06
C PHE A 290 -45.15 -4.34 -0.16
N ASP A 291 -45.07 -3.01 -0.32
CA ASP A 291 -45.64 -2.33 -1.49
C ASP A 291 -44.82 -2.58 -2.77
N TYR A 292 -43.50 -2.82 -2.64
CA TYR A 292 -42.63 -3.10 -3.78
C TYR A 292 -42.80 -4.54 -4.32
N SER A 293 -43.15 -5.50 -3.46
CA SER A 293 -43.38 -6.90 -3.88
C SER A 293 -44.78 -7.13 -4.47
N ALA A 294 -45.78 -6.33 -4.08
CA ALA A 294 -47.13 -6.38 -4.67
C ALA A 294 -47.20 -5.79 -6.10
N SER A 295 -46.29 -4.88 -6.47
CA SER A 295 -46.26 -4.26 -7.81
C SER A 295 -45.55 -5.11 -8.89
N GLN A 296 -44.77 -6.13 -8.49
CA GLN A 296 -44.03 -7.01 -9.38
C GLN A 296 -44.78 -8.31 -9.76
N SER A 297 -45.98 -8.55 -9.23
CA SER A 297 -46.78 -9.77 -9.49
C SER A 297 -47.96 -9.55 -10.45
N LYS A 298 -48.01 -8.41 -11.15
CA LYS A 298 -49.04 -8.07 -12.16
C LYS A 298 -48.46 -7.63 -13.53
N GLN A 299 -47.24 -8.02 -13.85
CA GLN A 299 -46.67 -7.90 -15.20
C GLN A 299 -46.25 -9.25 -15.74
#